data_AF-A0A246GCQ3-F1
#
_entry.id   AF-A0A246GCQ3-F1
#
_cell.length_a   1.000
_cell.length_b   1.000
_cell.length_c   1.000
_cell.angle_alpha   90.00
_cell.angle_beta   90.00
_cell.angle_gamma   90.00
#
_symmetry.space_group_name_H-M   'P 1'
#
loop_
_entity.id
_entity.type
_entity.pdbx_description
1 polymer ?
#
loop_
_entity_poly.entity_id
_entity_poly.type
_entity_poly.pdbx_seq_one_letter_code
_entity_poly.pdbx_strand_id
1 'polypeptide(L)'
;MIKNIKWILLASCAFVACETNLEEEVVTDVPVTAGDANFSKYIAIGDSYGAGFSDGSLFVAGQLNSYPEQMARQFAAVGGGVFKSPLMADNTGGLLFGGAPFPIDPTQFAPRLVFRGFFGNDTSKPIINLVSNQGTQTTEATTVISGPFNNISVPGAKSYHIGLIGYGSAQGNPYFRRFASSQGASMLSDALLQQPTFFSLWIGGNDVLTYATSGGTGVDRTGNLDPRTYNSNDITDPAVFSNAFNGAIDLLTANGRKGVVANLPNVNTLPFFTTLPYNPIPALPKSKANSLNQLFGVINQITKALNLPNRFEVISEDDNNSNTVEKSNPLLIVDEELADLSSLIRDNLTPVLGLQTATFVGNLYGKARHAKNNVDGRDYILLSTGALIDPLNNIEPGIPSDFAVRGISYPLQDALVLTIDEASKIARATEAYNQIIENTAKSKGLAFFDARQAMNQLVKGDVRFGNYSLGASFIKGGAFSLDGVHPSPRGYSFIANKMIEAINTQYKSTLRMIDLGKKPALFPVSIPAGNYVN
;
A
#
# COMPACT_ATOMS: atom_id res chain seq x y z
N MET A 1 64.92 32.64 -29.08
CA MET A 1 64.84 31.42 -28.23
C MET A 1 63.41 30.90 -28.29
N ILE A 2 63.12 29.91 -29.14
CA ILE A 2 61.90 29.11 -29.02
C ILE A 2 62.36 27.64 -28.96
N LYS A 3 62.95 27.29 -27.82
CA LYS A 3 63.13 25.90 -27.41
C LYS A 3 61.77 25.47 -26.89
N ASN A 4 61.14 24.46 -27.52
CA ASN A 4 60.13 23.53 -26.97
C ASN A 4 59.16 22.94 -28.02
N ILE A 5 59.51 22.89 -29.31
CA ILE A 5 58.69 22.17 -30.32
C ILE A 5 58.69 20.64 -30.15
N LYS A 6 59.69 20.08 -29.44
CA LYS A 6 59.76 18.62 -29.20
C LYS A 6 58.68 18.08 -28.24
N TRP A 7 58.12 18.94 -27.39
CA TRP A 7 57.04 18.55 -26.47
C TRP A 7 55.65 18.60 -27.10
N ILE A 8 55.48 19.35 -28.19
CA ILE A 8 54.20 19.44 -28.90
C ILE A 8 53.97 18.19 -29.77
N LEU A 9 55.03 17.60 -30.34
CA LEU A 9 54.91 16.36 -31.12
C LEU A 9 54.58 15.14 -30.24
N LEU A 10 55.09 15.11 -29.00
CA LEU A 10 54.81 14.06 -28.02
C LEU A 10 53.42 14.22 -27.38
N ALA A 11 52.93 15.45 -27.24
CA ALA A 11 51.55 15.73 -26.85
C ALA A 11 50.56 15.34 -27.97
N SER A 12 50.89 15.53 -29.25
CA SER A 12 50.01 15.10 -30.36
C SER A 12 49.94 13.59 -30.56
N CYS A 13 50.98 12.82 -30.20
CA CYS A 13 50.91 11.35 -30.21
C CYS A 13 50.15 10.77 -28.99
N ALA A 14 50.01 11.54 -27.90
CA ALA A 14 49.21 11.13 -26.74
C ALA A 14 47.69 11.29 -26.97
N PHE A 15 47.27 12.08 -27.96
CA PHE A 15 45.85 12.22 -28.35
C PHE A 15 45.40 11.27 -29.47
N VAL A 16 46.31 10.45 -30.04
CA VAL A 16 45.99 9.44 -31.08
C VAL A 16 46.13 8.00 -30.55
N ALA A 17 46.55 7.80 -29.30
CA ALA A 17 46.63 6.48 -28.65
C ALA A 17 45.40 6.13 -27.78
N CYS A 18 44.28 6.82 -28.01
CA CYS A 18 42.96 6.39 -27.52
C CYS A 18 42.02 6.22 -28.71
N GLU A 19 42.47 5.51 -29.75
CA GLU A 19 41.57 4.54 -30.37
C GLU A 19 41.29 3.50 -29.29
N THR A 20 40.28 3.76 -28.45
CA THR A 20 39.55 2.66 -27.86
C THR A 20 39.14 1.81 -29.04
N ASN A 21 39.68 0.60 -29.10
CA ASN A 21 39.07 -0.50 -29.81
C ASN A 21 37.60 -0.53 -29.37
N LEU A 22 36.76 0.22 -30.09
CA LEU A 22 35.39 -0.14 -30.32
C LEU A 22 35.50 -1.36 -31.25
N GLU A 23 35.99 -2.48 -30.69
CA GLU A 23 35.34 -3.73 -31.04
C GLU A 23 33.88 -3.41 -30.80
N GLU A 24 33.12 -3.28 -31.89
CA GLU A 24 31.67 -3.37 -31.84
C GLU A 24 31.43 -4.52 -30.87
N GLU A 25 30.99 -4.18 -29.65
CA GLU A 25 30.51 -5.18 -28.72
C GLU A 25 29.37 -5.78 -29.49
N VAL A 26 29.64 -6.90 -30.16
CA VAL A 26 28.67 -7.60 -30.98
C VAL A 26 27.59 -7.89 -29.96
N VAL A 27 26.51 -7.12 -30.01
CA VAL A 27 25.34 -7.33 -29.20
C VAL A 27 24.83 -8.67 -29.68
N THR A 28 25.33 -9.72 -29.02
CA THR A 28 24.88 -11.06 -29.26
C THR A 28 23.46 -11.07 -28.75
N ASP A 29 22.51 -11.10 -29.68
CA ASP A 29 21.11 -11.23 -29.35
C ASP A 29 20.94 -12.51 -28.53
N VAL A 30 20.80 -12.36 -27.21
CA VAL A 30 20.53 -13.49 -26.34
C VAL A 30 19.15 -14.01 -26.73
N PRO A 31 19.04 -15.26 -27.24
CA PRO A 31 17.77 -15.79 -27.67
C PRO A 31 16.83 -15.82 -26.46
N VAL A 32 15.60 -15.35 -26.66
CA VAL A 32 14.56 -15.41 -25.62
C VAL A 32 14.15 -16.88 -25.48
N THR A 33 14.36 -17.46 -24.31
CA THR A 33 14.02 -18.86 -23.99
C THR A 33 13.28 -18.96 -22.67
N ALA A 34 12.41 -19.97 -22.56
CA ALA A 34 11.74 -20.32 -21.30
C ALA A 34 12.69 -21.02 -20.30
N GLY A 35 13.91 -21.35 -20.72
CA GLY A 35 14.85 -22.13 -19.91
C GLY A 35 14.21 -23.46 -19.51
N ASP A 36 14.19 -23.72 -18.20
CA ASP A 36 13.59 -24.93 -17.64
C ASP A 36 12.07 -24.77 -17.34
N ALA A 37 11.47 -23.60 -17.56
CA ALA A 37 10.05 -23.34 -17.26
C ALA A 37 9.12 -23.69 -18.44
N ASN A 38 7.82 -23.82 -18.17
CA ASN A 38 6.79 -24.02 -19.19
C ASN A 38 5.60 -23.07 -18.96
N PHE A 39 5.52 -22.01 -19.76
CA PHE A 39 4.49 -20.97 -19.59
C PHE A 39 3.20 -21.21 -20.40
N SER A 40 3.06 -22.36 -21.08
CA SER A 40 1.91 -22.64 -21.97
C SER A 40 0.55 -22.50 -21.28
N LYS A 41 0.46 -22.79 -19.98
CA LYS A 41 -0.71 -22.54 -19.14
C LYS A 41 -0.32 -21.83 -17.84
N TYR A 42 -0.10 -20.52 -17.94
CA TYR A 42 0.14 -19.65 -16.78
C TYR A 42 -1.17 -19.32 -16.04
N ILE A 43 -1.18 -19.52 -14.72
CA ILE A 43 -2.26 -19.12 -13.79
C ILE A 43 -1.69 -18.21 -12.69
N ALA A 44 -2.36 -17.09 -12.43
CA ALA A 44 -2.04 -16.20 -11.33
C ALA A 44 -3.07 -16.33 -10.21
N ILE A 45 -2.61 -16.40 -8.96
CA ILE A 45 -3.44 -16.44 -7.77
C ILE A 45 -2.91 -15.37 -6.81
N GLY A 46 -3.81 -14.61 -6.20
CA GLY A 46 -3.38 -13.56 -5.28
C GLY A 46 -4.52 -12.66 -4.80
N ASP A 47 -4.13 -11.47 -4.36
CA ASP A 47 -5.04 -10.45 -3.86
C ASP A 47 -5.26 -9.29 -4.85
N SER A 48 -5.50 -8.09 -4.33
CA SER A 48 -5.68 -6.86 -5.11
C SER A 48 -4.47 -6.49 -5.97
N TYR A 49 -3.25 -6.84 -5.55
CA TYR A 49 -2.05 -6.59 -6.36
C TYR A 49 -2.10 -7.42 -7.65
N GLY A 50 -2.39 -8.72 -7.56
CA GLY A 50 -2.53 -9.58 -8.74
C GLY A 50 -3.75 -9.24 -9.60
N ALA A 51 -4.80 -8.70 -8.99
CA ALA A 51 -6.02 -8.32 -9.70
C ALA A 51 -5.81 -7.08 -10.58
N GLY A 52 -4.82 -6.22 -10.29
CA GLY A 52 -4.66 -4.92 -10.93
C GLY A 52 -5.52 -3.82 -10.33
N PHE A 53 -5.79 -3.93 -9.03
CA PHE A 53 -6.48 -2.86 -8.28
C PHE A 53 -5.59 -1.61 -8.25
N SER A 54 -6.17 -0.44 -8.49
CA SER A 54 -5.41 0.81 -8.55
C SER A 54 -6.37 1.97 -8.31
N ASP A 55 -5.87 3.12 -7.87
CA ASP A 55 -6.68 4.32 -7.66
C ASP A 55 -7.93 4.05 -6.80
N GLY A 56 -7.84 3.15 -5.81
CA GLY A 56 -8.95 2.82 -4.92
C GLY A 56 -10.04 1.91 -5.51
N SER A 57 -9.86 1.35 -6.71
CA SER A 57 -10.87 0.48 -7.34
C SER A 57 -10.27 -0.56 -8.30
N LEU A 58 -11.05 -1.60 -8.62
CA LEU A 58 -10.82 -2.45 -9.79
C LEU A 58 -11.48 -1.86 -11.04
N PHE A 59 -10.79 -1.83 -12.18
CA PHE A 59 -11.30 -1.34 -13.47
C PHE A 59 -10.44 -1.89 -14.63
N VAL A 60 -10.97 -1.88 -15.86
CA VAL A 60 -10.37 -2.60 -17.01
C VAL A 60 -8.89 -2.27 -17.23
N ALA A 61 -8.51 -0.99 -17.32
CA ALA A 61 -7.13 -0.61 -17.60
C ALA A 61 -6.17 -0.94 -16.45
N GLY A 62 -6.63 -0.87 -15.20
CA GLY A 62 -5.90 -1.36 -14.02
C GLY A 62 -5.61 -2.86 -14.13
N GLN A 63 -6.64 -3.64 -14.43
CA GLN A 63 -6.52 -5.10 -14.61
C GLN A 63 -5.55 -5.45 -15.73
N LEU A 64 -5.66 -4.81 -16.90
CA LEU A 64 -4.78 -5.05 -18.06
C LEU A 64 -3.32 -4.61 -17.83
N ASN A 65 -3.06 -3.76 -16.82
CA ASN A 65 -1.71 -3.39 -16.38
C ASN A 65 -1.28 -4.11 -15.11
N SER A 66 -2.06 -5.07 -14.59
CA SER A 66 -1.63 -5.91 -13.46
C SER A 66 -0.33 -6.65 -13.78
N TYR A 67 0.47 -6.97 -12.75
CA TYR A 67 1.72 -7.69 -12.99
C TYR A 67 1.51 -9.06 -13.69
N PRO A 68 0.43 -9.84 -13.45
CA PRO A 68 0.19 -11.09 -14.19
C PRO A 68 -0.03 -10.87 -15.68
N GLU A 69 -0.86 -9.89 -16.06
CA GLU A 69 -1.11 -9.54 -17.47
C GLU A 69 0.19 -9.13 -18.17
N GLN A 70 1.04 -8.37 -17.48
CA GLN A 70 2.32 -7.93 -18.02
C GLN A 70 3.32 -9.07 -18.17
N MET A 71 3.42 -9.99 -17.21
CA MET A 71 4.26 -11.18 -17.32
C MET A 71 3.77 -12.12 -18.43
N ALA A 72 2.46 -12.34 -18.54
CA ALA A 72 1.88 -13.19 -19.58
C ALA A 72 2.25 -12.73 -21.00
N ARG A 73 2.29 -11.40 -21.23
CA ARG A 73 2.75 -10.83 -22.50
C ARG A 73 4.21 -11.14 -22.80
N GLN A 74 5.08 -11.16 -21.79
CA GLN A 74 6.49 -11.55 -21.97
C GLN A 74 6.62 -13.07 -22.21
N PHE A 75 5.80 -13.88 -21.53
CA PHE A 75 5.79 -15.34 -21.73
C PHE A 75 5.37 -15.74 -23.14
N ALA A 76 4.53 -14.96 -23.82
CA ALA A 76 4.10 -15.24 -25.20
C ALA A 76 5.28 -15.41 -26.18
N ALA A 77 6.41 -14.73 -25.95
CA ALA A 77 7.61 -14.84 -26.78
C ALA A 77 8.29 -16.22 -26.70
N VAL A 78 7.96 -17.04 -25.69
CA VAL A 78 8.58 -18.36 -25.44
C VAL A 78 7.53 -19.46 -25.29
N GLY A 79 6.41 -19.34 -26.00
CA GLY A 79 5.34 -20.34 -26.02
C GLY A 79 4.30 -20.20 -24.89
N GLY A 80 4.24 -19.04 -24.24
CA GLY A 80 3.17 -18.70 -23.31
C GLY A 80 1.80 -18.68 -23.98
N GLY A 81 0.79 -19.25 -23.32
CA GLY A 81 -0.57 -19.29 -23.83
C GLY A 81 -1.34 -17.98 -23.66
N VAL A 82 -2.59 -17.97 -24.15
CA VAL A 82 -3.51 -16.85 -23.92
C VAL A 82 -3.79 -16.70 -22.42
N PHE A 83 -3.69 -15.48 -21.92
CA PHE A 83 -4.00 -15.11 -20.55
C PHE A 83 -5.30 -14.31 -20.50
N LYS A 84 -6.26 -14.74 -19.68
CA LYS A 84 -7.57 -14.10 -19.52
C LYS A 84 -7.77 -13.62 -18.09
N SER A 85 -8.10 -12.35 -17.90
CA SER A 85 -8.53 -11.78 -16.62
C SER A 85 -10.05 -11.56 -16.56
N PRO A 86 -10.68 -11.67 -15.37
CA PRO A 86 -12.10 -11.41 -15.17
C PRO A 86 -12.38 -9.89 -15.16
N LEU A 87 -12.43 -9.28 -16.34
CA LEU A 87 -12.51 -7.83 -16.47
C LEU A 87 -13.79 -7.23 -15.83
N MET A 88 -13.66 -6.03 -15.30
CA MET A 88 -14.76 -5.14 -14.96
C MET A 88 -15.47 -4.69 -16.26
N ALA A 89 -16.67 -4.14 -16.13
CA ALA A 89 -17.44 -3.67 -17.29
C ALA A 89 -16.80 -2.44 -17.97
N ASP A 90 -16.06 -1.61 -17.23
CA ASP A 90 -15.51 -0.35 -17.74
C ASP A 90 -14.27 0.16 -16.97
N ASN A 91 -13.88 1.41 -17.25
CA ASN A 91 -12.82 2.17 -16.59
C ASN A 91 -13.31 3.13 -15.49
N THR A 92 -14.60 3.11 -15.15
CA THR A 92 -15.17 3.82 -13.99
C THR A 92 -14.78 3.08 -12.71
N GLY A 93 -14.87 1.75 -12.75
CA GLY A 93 -14.60 0.89 -11.62
C GLY A 93 -15.71 0.84 -10.59
N GLY A 94 -15.46 0.13 -9.49
CA GLY A 94 -16.39 -0.13 -8.41
C GLY A 94 -17.42 -1.22 -8.76
N LEU A 95 -18.28 -1.53 -7.79
CA LEU A 95 -19.35 -2.53 -7.95
C LEU A 95 -20.73 -1.96 -7.64
N LEU A 96 -21.73 -2.44 -8.37
CA LEU A 96 -23.15 -2.34 -8.06
C LEU A 96 -23.67 -3.67 -7.47
N PHE A 97 -24.75 -3.54 -6.72
CA PHE A 97 -25.49 -4.62 -6.08
C PHE A 97 -26.98 -4.47 -6.41
N GLY A 98 -27.39 -5.01 -7.56
CA GLY A 98 -28.77 -4.92 -8.02
C GLY A 98 -29.13 -3.52 -8.51
N GLY A 99 -28.22 -2.88 -9.26
CA GLY A 99 -28.40 -1.54 -9.82
C GLY A 99 -28.02 -0.38 -8.89
N ALA A 100 -27.66 -0.65 -7.64
CA ALA A 100 -27.35 0.37 -6.64
C ALA A 100 -25.96 0.16 -6.00
N PRO A 101 -25.36 1.22 -5.40
CA PRO A 101 -24.18 1.06 -4.54
C PRO A 101 -24.41 0.08 -3.40
N PHE A 102 -23.32 -0.37 -2.77
CA PHE A 102 -23.40 -1.35 -1.69
C PHE A 102 -24.27 -0.83 -0.52
N PRO A 103 -25.27 -1.61 -0.05
CA PRO A 103 -26.32 -1.08 0.81
C PRO A 103 -25.88 -0.78 2.24
N ILE A 104 -24.81 -1.41 2.74
CA ILE A 104 -24.30 -1.19 4.10
C ILE A 104 -23.43 0.07 4.13
N ASP A 105 -22.56 0.22 3.14
CA ASP A 105 -21.67 1.38 2.99
C ASP A 105 -21.49 1.68 1.50
N PRO A 106 -22.07 2.79 0.98
CA PRO A 106 -21.99 3.14 -0.43
C PRO A 106 -20.56 3.47 -0.89
N THR A 107 -19.63 3.69 0.03
CA THR A 107 -18.22 4.03 -0.27
C THR A 107 -17.31 2.80 -0.44
N GLN A 108 -17.71 1.63 0.06
CA GLN A 108 -16.86 0.43 0.11
C GLN A 108 -16.42 -0.07 -1.28
N PHE A 109 -17.26 0.09 -2.30
CA PHE A 109 -16.97 -0.30 -3.68
C PHE A 109 -17.15 0.89 -4.64
N ALA A 110 -16.62 2.05 -4.25
CA ALA A 110 -16.69 3.28 -5.01
C ALA A 110 -15.95 3.18 -6.37
N PRO A 111 -16.28 4.06 -7.34
CA PRO A 111 -15.48 4.26 -8.55
C PRO A 111 -14.03 4.63 -8.22
N ARG A 112 -13.14 4.51 -9.21
CA ARG A 112 -11.72 4.88 -9.02
C ARG A 112 -11.55 6.38 -8.74
N LEU A 113 -10.45 6.70 -8.08
CA LEU A 113 -9.90 8.04 -7.89
C LEU A 113 -9.31 8.57 -9.21
N VAL A 114 -9.34 9.89 -9.38
CA VAL A 114 -8.74 10.62 -10.50
C VAL A 114 -7.99 11.84 -10.01
N PHE A 115 -6.79 12.01 -10.55
CA PHE A 115 -5.97 13.20 -10.33
C PHE A 115 -6.38 14.30 -11.31
N ARG A 116 -6.68 15.49 -10.80
CA ARG A 116 -7.14 16.66 -11.58
C ARG A 116 -6.14 17.82 -11.57
N GLY A 117 -4.92 17.57 -11.10
CA GLY A 117 -3.88 18.58 -10.97
C GLY A 117 -3.69 19.02 -9.52
N PHE A 118 -3.07 20.18 -9.34
CA PHE A 118 -2.84 20.77 -8.03
C PHE A 118 -3.72 22.01 -7.85
N PHE A 119 -4.08 22.32 -6.61
CA PHE A 119 -4.80 23.54 -6.31
C PHE A 119 -3.87 24.76 -6.53
N GLY A 120 -4.17 25.56 -7.55
CA GLY A 120 -3.27 26.60 -8.02
C GLY A 120 -1.93 26.03 -8.51
N ASN A 121 -0.82 26.65 -8.09
CA ASN A 121 0.55 26.18 -8.38
C ASN A 121 1.19 25.46 -7.18
N ASP A 122 0.42 25.11 -6.15
CA ASP A 122 0.93 24.50 -4.93
C ASP A 122 1.00 22.97 -5.07
N THR A 123 2.20 22.46 -5.36
CA THR A 123 2.44 21.02 -5.53
C THR A 123 2.27 20.19 -4.26
N SER A 124 1.98 20.81 -3.11
CA SER A 124 1.61 20.12 -1.86
C SER A 124 0.10 19.84 -1.74
N LYS A 125 -0.72 20.43 -2.62
CA LYS A 125 -2.20 20.36 -2.56
C LYS A 125 -2.79 19.67 -3.80
N PRO A 126 -2.66 18.34 -3.92
CA PRO A 126 -3.24 17.62 -5.05
C PRO A 126 -4.77 17.65 -5.01
N ILE A 127 -5.39 17.77 -6.19
CA ILE A 127 -6.83 17.62 -6.36
C ILE A 127 -7.09 16.18 -6.82
N ILE A 128 -7.60 15.36 -5.91
CA ILE A 128 -8.00 13.99 -6.18
C ILE A 128 -9.49 13.87 -5.88
N ASN A 129 -10.26 13.44 -6.88
CA ASN A 129 -11.70 13.22 -6.76
C ASN A 129 -12.04 11.82 -7.25
N LEU A 130 -13.25 11.36 -6.99
CA LEU A 130 -13.79 10.19 -7.68
C LEU A 130 -14.11 10.53 -9.14
N VAL A 131 -14.10 9.53 -10.03
CA VAL A 131 -14.57 9.68 -11.43
C VAL A 131 -16.01 10.22 -11.48
N SER A 132 -16.84 9.91 -10.48
CA SER A 132 -18.18 10.46 -10.31
C SER A 132 -18.42 10.92 -8.88
N ASN A 133 -19.05 12.06 -8.68
CA ASN A 133 -19.32 12.58 -7.34
C ASN A 133 -20.36 11.74 -6.55
N GLN A 134 -21.21 10.90 -7.18
CA GLN A 134 -22.20 10.00 -6.51
C GLN A 134 -22.69 8.80 -7.40
N GLY A 135 -21.82 8.12 -8.17
CA GLY A 135 -22.20 6.99 -9.03
C GLY A 135 -22.28 7.38 -10.51
N THR A 136 -21.93 6.51 -11.45
CA THR A 136 -22.41 5.15 -11.51
C THR A 136 -21.29 4.17 -11.83
N GLN A 137 -20.94 3.33 -10.86
CA GLN A 137 -20.37 2.02 -11.15
C GLN A 137 -21.26 1.33 -12.19
N THR A 138 -20.69 0.56 -13.12
CA THR A 138 -21.48 -0.18 -14.12
C THR A 138 -21.35 -1.68 -13.97
N THR A 139 -20.40 -2.14 -13.15
CA THR A 139 -20.13 -3.56 -12.95
C THR A 139 -21.03 -4.11 -11.87
N GLU A 140 -21.94 -5.00 -12.22
CA GLU A 140 -22.78 -5.73 -11.26
C GLU A 140 -22.01 -6.88 -10.59
N ALA A 141 -21.98 -6.88 -9.25
CA ALA A 141 -21.38 -7.95 -8.45
C ALA A 141 -22.11 -9.30 -8.59
N THR A 142 -23.37 -9.26 -9.04
CA THR A 142 -24.21 -10.45 -9.23
C THR A 142 -24.12 -11.05 -10.63
N THR A 143 -23.55 -10.32 -11.59
CA THR A 143 -23.35 -10.80 -12.97
C THR A 143 -22.14 -11.73 -13.03
N VAL A 144 -22.41 -13.02 -13.24
CA VAL A 144 -21.38 -14.04 -13.47
C VAL A 144 -20.90 -13.99 -14.92
N ILE A 145 -19.60 -13.92 -15.13
CA ILE A 145 -18.93 -13.94 -16.43
C ILE A 145 -18.30 -15.31 -16.69
N SER A 146 -18.35 -15.76 -17.94
CA SER A 146 -17.89 -17.11 -18.32
C SER A 146 -16.37 -17.23 -18.38
N GLY A 147 -15.83 -18.20 -17.65
CA GLY A 147 -14.41 -18.57 -17.66
C GLY A 147 -14.06 -19.65 -18.71
N PRO A 148 -12.90 -20.32 -18.55
CA PRO A 148 -11.96 -20.17 -17.44
C PRO A 148 -11.10 -18.90 -17.54
N PHE A 149 -10.69 -18.37 -16.38
CA PHE A 149 -9.80 -17.20 -16.27
C PHE A 149 -8.44 -17.63 -15.73
N ASN A 150 -7.37 -17.07 -16.32
CA ASN A 150 -6.02 -17.31 -15.86
C ASN A 150 -5.67 -16.47 -14.62
N ASN A 151 -6.23 -15.27 -14.50
CA ASN A 151 -6.03 -14.42 -13.33
C ASN A 151 -7.12 -14.68 -12.29
N ILE A 152 -6.75 -15.37 -11.21
CA ILE A 152 -7.58 -15.70 -10.05
C ILE A 152 -7.04 -14.93 -8.83
N SER A 153 -6.82 -13.64 -9.05
CA SER A 153 -6.43 -12.71 -8.00
C SER A 153 -7.65 -11.90 -7.59
N VAL A 154 -7.94 -11.84 -6.29
CA VAL A 154 -9.21 -11.34 -5.76
C VAL A 154 -8.96 -10.20 -4.76
N PRO A 155 -9.39 -8.96 -5.05
CA PRO A 155 -9.27 -7.86 -4.10
C PRO A 155 -9.90 -8.19 -2.74
N GLY A 156 -9.17 -7.91 -1.66
CA GLY A 156 -9.59 -8.23 -0.29
C GLY A 156 -9.35 -9.68 0.14
N ALA A 157 -8.83 -10.56 -0.72
CA ALA A 157 -8.44 -11.90 -0.30
C ALA A 157 -7.27 -11.86 0.70
N LYS A 158 -7.40 -12.60 1.79
CA LYS A 158 -6.35 -12.92 2.77
C LYS A 158 -5.86 -14.34 2.48
N SER A 159 -4.71 -14.73 3.03
CA SER A 159 -4.10 -16.05 2.82
C SER A 159 -5.09 -17.21 2.97
N TYR A 160 -5.87 -17.22 4.04
CA TYR A 160 -6.84 -18.27 4.36
C TYR A 160 -8.09 -18.27 3.47
N HIS A 161 -8.31 -17.25 2.63
CA HIS A 161 -9.41 -17.23 1.66
C HIS A 161 -9.10 -18.04 0.39
N ILE A 162 -7.82 -18.29 0.06
CA ILE A 162 -7.44 -19.00 -1.18
C ILE A 162 -8.08 -20.39 -1.27
N GLY A 163 -8.08 -21.12 -0.16
CA GLY A 163 -8.66 -22.45 -0.05
C GLY A 163 -10.13 -22.46 0.39
N LEU A 164 -10.74 -21.30 0.66
CA LEU A 164 -12.08 -21.23 1.24
C LEU A 164 -13.15 -21.63 0.22
N ILE A 165 -13.80 -22.76 0.49
CA ILE A 165 -14.94 -23.26 -0.27
C ILE A 165 -16.08 -22.24 -0.19
N GLY A 166 -16.62 -21.86 -1.34
CA GLY A 166 -17.71 -20.91 -1.43
C GLY A 166 -17.31 -19.45 -1.21
N TYR A 167 -16.02 -19.12 -1.37
CA TYR A 167 -15.56 -17.73 -1.33
C TYR A 167 -16.20 -16.85 -2.41
N GLY A 168 -16.70 -17.45 -3.51
CA GLY A 168 -17.48 -16.76 -4.55
C GLY A 168 -19.00 -16.81 -4.35
N SER A 169 -19.49 -17.25 -3.18
CA SER A 169 -20.93 -17.27 -2.88
C SER A 169 -21.49 -15.87 -2.63
N ALA A 170 -22.81 -15.77 -2.41
CA ALA A 170 -23.45 -14.48 -2.11
C ALA A 170 -22.97 -13.86 -0.78
N GLN A 171 -22.51 -14.69 0.16
CA GLN A 171 -21.94 -14.28 1.45
C GLN A 171 -20.41 -14.11 1.37
N GLY A 172 -19.80 -14.43 0.23
CA GLY A 172 -18.37 -14.37 0.01
C GLY A 172 -17.92 -13.05 -0.62
N ASN A 173 -16.79 -13.10 -1.33
CA ASN A 173 -16.20 -11.96 -1.99
C ASN A 173 -16.95 -11.61 -3.29
N PRO A 174 -17.43 -10.36 -3.44
CA PRO A 174 -18.23 -9.95 -4.59
C PRO A 174 -17.45 -9.89 -5.90
N TYR A 175 -16.12 -9.73 -5.87
CA TYR A 175 -15.29 -9.84 -7.07
C TYR A 175 -15.14 -11.29 -7.52
N PHE A 176 -14.83 -12.22 -6.61
CA PHE A 176 -14.69 -13.64 -6.97
C PHE A 176 -16.02 -14.25 -7.40
N ARG A 177 -17.13 -13.85 -6.77
CA ARG A 177 -18.50 -14.25 -7.17
C ARG A 177 -18.77 -14.08 -8.66
N ARG A 178 -18.21 -13.05 -9.29
CA ARG A 178 -18.41 -12.78 -10.72
C ARG A 178 -17.75 -13.84 -11.61
N PHE A 179 -16.73 -14.55 -11.17
CA PHE A 179 -15.96 -15.43 -12.06
C PHE A 179 -15.61 -16.80 -11.50
N ALA A 180 -16.05 -17.10 -10.27
CA ALA A 180 -15.95 -18.43 -9.69
C ALA A 180 -16.65 -19.47 -10.57
N SER A 181 -16.05 -20.65 -10.73
CA SER A 181 -16.63 -21.73 -11.57
C SER A 181 -17.98 -22.24 -11.04
N SER A 182 -18.20 -22.12 -9.73
CA SER A 182 -19.47 -22.41 -9.06
C SER A 182 -19.55 -21.68 -7.71
N GLN A 183 -20.74 -21.64 -7.11
CA GLN A 183 -20.92 -21.08 -5.77
C GLN A 183 -20.17 -21.84 -4.66
N GLY A 184 -19.71 -23.08 -4.93
CA GLY A 184 -18.92 -23.90 -4.01
C GLY A 184 -17.43 -23.90 -4.32
N ALA A 185 -16.96 -23.13 -5.31
CA ALA A 185 -15.55 -23.10 -5.66
C ALA A 185 -14.72 -22.30 -4.63
N SER A 186 -13.46 -22.69 -4.49
CA SER A 186 -12.39 -21.85 -3.93
C SER A 186 -11.49 -21.32 -5.05
N MET A 187 -10.74 -20.25 -4.76
CA MET A 187 -9.77 -19.69 -5.71
C MET A 187 -8.76 -20.76 -6.16
N LEU A 188 -8.27 -21.57 -5.22
CA LEU A 188 -7.33 -22.65 -5.51
C LEU A 188 -7.93 -23.76 -6.37
N SER A 189 -9.18 -24.13 -6.13
CA SER A 189 -9.85 -25.14 -6.96
C SER A 189 -10.01 -24.69 -8.41
N ASP A 190 -10.39 -23.43 -8.64
CA ASP A 190 -10.54 -22.86 -9.98
C ASP A 190 -9.21 -22.73 -10.73
N ALA A 191 -8.12 -22.54 -9.99
CA ALA A 191 -6.77 -22.57 -10.55
C ALA A 191 -6.39 -23.98 -11.02
N LEU A 192 -6.57 -24.97 -10.13
CA LEU A 192 -6.11 -26.34 -10.37
C LEU A 192 -6.95 -27.09 -11.41
N LEU A 193 -8.24 -26.77 -11.54
CA LEU A 193 -9.12 -27.32 -12.58
C LEU A 193 -8.60 -27.07 -14.00
N GLN A 194 -7.80 -26.02 -14.18
CA GLN A 194 -7.21 -25.66 -15.47
C GLN A 194 -5.89 -26.36 -15.79
N GLN A 195 -5.38 -27.20 -14.89
CA GLN A 195 -4.11 -27.93 -15.03
C GLN A 195 -2.94 -27.01 -15.44
N PRO A 196 -2.56 -26.04 -14.59
CA PRO A 196 -1.48 -25.10 -14.92
C PRO A 196 -0.16 -25.80 -15.26
N THR A 197 0.69 -25.13 -16.03
CA THR A 197 2.09 -25.53 -16.22
C THR A 197 3.05 -24.60 -15.47
N PHE A 198 2.60 -23.38 -15.19
CA PHE A 198 3.31 -22.39 -14.41
C PHE A 198 2.32 -21.58 -13.57
N PHE A 199 2.70 -21.18 -12.36
CA PHE A 199 1.87 -20.33 -11.51
C PHE A 199 2.63 -19.11 -10.96
N SER A 200 1.88 -18.07 -10.60
CA SER A 200 2.36 -17.05 -9.66
C SER A 200 1.43 -17.01 -8.46
N LEU A 201 1.96 -17.06 -7.25
CA LEU A 201 1.19 -16.87 -6.02
C LEU A 201 1.76 -15.71 -5.22
N TRP A 202 1.00 -14.62 -5.11
CA TRP A 202 1.34 -13.51 -4.22
C TRP A 202 0.12 -13.14 -3.38
N ILE A 203 0.18 -13.49 -2.10
CA ILE A 203 -0.89 -13.35 -1.12
C ILE A 203 -0.26 -13.06 0.23
N GLY A 204 -1.01 -12.43 1.13
CA GLY A 204 -0.57 -12.13 2.49
C GLY A 204 -0.58 -10.65 2.80
N GLY A 205 -0.64 -9.79 1.78
CA GLY A 205 -0.69 -8.35 1.99
C GLY A 205 -1.90 -7.95 2.84
N ASN A 206 -3.09 -8.44 2.46
CA ASN A 206 -4.33 -8.17 3.20
C ASN A 206 -4.38 -8.81 4.59
N ASP A 207 -3.52 -9.78 4.92
CA ASP A 207 -3.46 -10.37 6.26
C ASP A 207 -3.00 -9.34 7.30
N VAL A 208 -2.33 -8.25 6.90
CA VAL A 208 -1.98 -7.10 7.77
C VAL A 208 -2.49 -5.76 7.25
N LEU A 209 -2.66 -5.59 5.93
CA LEU A 209 -2.97 -4.29 5.32
C LEU A 209 -4.33 -3.75 5.78
N THR A 210 -5.36 -4.59 5.91
CA THR A 210 -6.69 -4.13 6.32
C THR A 210 -6.71 -3.63 7.76
N TYR A 211 -5.91 -4.23 8.65
CA TYR A 211 -5.69 -3.72 10.00
C TYR A 211 -5.04 -2.33 9.92
N ALA A 212 -3.94 -2.23 9.17
CA ALA A 212 -3.16 -1.00 9.02
C ALA A 212 -3.97 0.16 8.42
N THR A 213 -4.68 -0.07 7.30
CA THR A 213 -5.43 1.00 6.61
C THR A 213 -6.71 1.40 7.34
N SER A 214 -7.15 0.60 8.32
CA SER A 214 -8.28 0.94 9.18
C SER A 214 -7.90 1.79 10.40
N GLY A 215 -6.62 2.13 10.58
CA GLY A 215 -6.13 2.73 11.82
C GLY A 215 -6.20 1.75 12.98
N GLY A 216 -5.81 0.49 12.73
CA GLY A 216 -5.65 -0.51 13.77
C GLY A 216 -6.91 -0.97 14.52
N THR A 217 -8.10 -0.57 14.06
CA THR A 217 -9.42 -0.97 14.60
C THR A 217 -9.72 -2.48 14.66
N GLY A 218 -8.85 -3.33 14.08
CA GLY A 218 -8.97 -4.78 14.14
C GLY A 218 -8.30 -5.38 15.38
N VAL A 219 -8.14 -6.70 15.38
CA VAL A 219 -7.45 -7.43 16.45
C VAL A 219 -6.31 -8.27 15.88
N ASP A 220 -5.17 -8.32 16.58
CA ASP A 220 -4.12 -9.31 16.32
C ASP A 220 -4.59 -10.69 16.80
N ARG A 221 -4.79 -11.62 15.86
CA ARG A 221 -5.33 -12.96 16.15
C ARG A 221 -4.28 -13.97 16.55
N THR A 222 -3.04 -13.56 16.80
CA THR A 222 -1.98 -14.45 17.29
C THR A 222 -2.48 -15.35 18.44
N GLY A 223 -2.38 -16.67 18.26
CA GLY A 223 -2.84 -17.70 19.20
C GLY A 223 -4.27 -18.22 18.95
N ASN A 224 -5.06 -17.56 18.10
CA ASN A 224 -6.34 -18.08 17.63
C ASN A 224 -6.12 -18.85 16.32
N LEU A 225 -6.54 -20.11 16.24
CA LEU A 225 -6.35 -20.94 15.04
C LEU A 225 -7.63 -21.08 14.20
N ASP A 226 -8.73 -20.43 14.60
CA ASP A 226 -10.01 -20.51 13.92
C ASP A 226 -10.31 -19.21 13.13
N PRO A 227 -9.97 -19.16 11.82
CA PRO A 227 -10.21 -17.98 11.00
C PRO A 227 -11.69 -17.64 10.80
N ARG A 228 -12.63 -18.53 11.15
CA ARG A 228 -14.08 -18.24 11.08
C ARG A 228 -14.52 -17.20 12.10
N THR A 229 -13.69 -16.95 13.12
CA THR A 229 -13.94 -15.95 14.17
C THR A 229 -13.34 -14.58 13.85
N TYR A 230 -12.66 -14.44 12.71
CA TYR A 230 -11.95 -13.22 12.35
C TYR A 230 -12.87 -12.21 11.69
N ASN A 231 -12.66 -10.94 11.98
CA ASN A 231 -13.23 -9.81 11.28
C ASN A 231 -12.33 -9.39 10.11
N SER A 232 -12.87 -8.58 9.20
CA SER A 232 -12.14 -8.13 7.99
C SER A 232 -10.84 -7.38 8.31
N ASN A 233 -10.82 -6.60 9.39
CA ASN A 233 -9.68 -5.75 9.76
C ASN A 233 -8.65 -6.48 10.64
N ASP A 234 -8.88 -7.74 10.99
CA ASP A 234 -7.98 -8.45 11.89
C ASP A 234 -6.67 -8.86 11.22
N ILE A 235 -5.59 -8.92 12.02
CA ILE A 235 -4.33 -9.52 11.59
C ILE A 235 -4.46 -11.04 11.68
N THR A 236 -4.07 -11.76 10.63
CA THR A 236 -4.14 -13.22 10.59
C THR A 236 -3.11 -13.86 11.54
N ASP A 237 -3.49 -14.90 12.27
CA ASP A 237 -2.51 -15.69 13.03
C ASP A 237 -1.42 -16.31 12.12
N PRO A 238 -0.11 -16.27 12.49
CA PRO A 238 0.96 -16.85 11.68
C PRO A 238 0.84 -18.34 11.36
N ALA A 239 0.26 -19.16 12.25
CA ALA A 239 0.04 -20.57 11.98
C ALA A 239 -1.13 -20.79 11.00
N VAL A 240 -2.19 -19.98 11.09
CA VAL A 240 -3.26 -19.97 10.07
C VAL A 240 -2.72 -19.57 8.70
N PHE A 241 -1.91 -18.52 8.63
CA PHE A 241 -1.21 -18.12 7.40
C PHE A 241 -0.33 -19.27 6.86
N SER A 242 0.49 -19.87 7.71
CA SER A 242 1.37 -20.99 7.37
C SER A 242 0.62 -22.16 6.74
N ASN A 243 -0.46 -22.59 7.38
CA ASN A 243 -1.29 -23.71 6.91
C ASN A 243 -1.91 -23.40 5.54
N ALA A 244 -2.45 -22.20 5.36
CA ALA A 244 -3.07 -21.80 4.10
C ALA A 244 -2.05 -21.67 2.96
N PHE A 245 -0.92 -21.00 3.20
CA PHE A 245 0.11 -20.76 2.20
C PHE A 245 0.81 -22.06 1.79
N ASN A 246 1.25 -22.87 2.76
CA ASN A 246 1.95 -24.12 2.48
C ASN A 246 1.03 -25.13 1.78
N GLY A 247 -0.23 -25.26 2.23
CA GLY A 247 -1.21 -26.12 1.58
C GLY A 247 -1.49 -25.72 0.13
N ALA A 248 -1.58 -24.41 -0.16
CA ALA A 248 -1.70 -23.91 -1.52
C ALA A 248 -0.46 -24.25 -2.37
N ILE A 249 0.74 -24.02 -1.85
CA ILE A 249 1.99 -24.31 -2.56
C ILE A 249 2.18 -25.81 -2.82
N ASP A 250 1.85 -26.68 -1.86
CA ASP A 250 1.91 -28.13 -2.04
C ASP A 250 1.06 -28.58 -3.23
N LEU A 251 -0.17 -28.07 -3.33
CA LEU A 251 -1.07 -28.39 -4.43
C LEU A 251 -0.62 -27.76 -5.76
N LEU A 252 -0.10 -26.53 -5.74
CA LEU A 252 0.35 -25.82 -6.93
C LEU A 252 1.63 -26.40 -7.52
N THR A 253 2.51 -26.95 -6.68
CA THR A 253 3.79 -27.58 -7.10
C THR A 253 3.68 -29.07 -7.39
N ALA A 254 2.52 -29.68 -7.14
CA ALA A 254 2.27 -31.08 -7.48
C ALA A 254 2.62 -31.38 -8.95
N ASN A 255 3.16 -32.57 -9.21
CA ASN A 255 3.66 -33.00 -10.51
C ASN A 255 4.81 -32.14 -11.08
N GLY A 256 5.61 -31.50 -10.21
CA GLY A 256 6.80 -30.74 -10.61
C GLY A 256 6.51 -29.39 -11.27
N ARG A 257 5.29 -28.86 -11.08
CA ARG A 257 4.91 -27.53 -11.58
C ARG A 257 5.78 -26.44 -10.97
N LYS A 258 6.24 -25.54 -11.83
CA LYS A 258 7.10 -24.40 -11.48
C LYS A 258 6.26 -23.15 -11.24
N GLY A 259 6.82 -22.17 -10.54
CA GLY A 259 6.12 -20.94 -10.28
C GLY A 259 6.98 -19.88 -9.61
N VAL A 260 6.39 -18.70 -9.45
CA VAL A 260 6.98 -17.58 -8.73
C VAL A 260 6.12 -17.22 -7.52
N VAL A 261 6.76 -16.95 -6.40
CA VAL A 261 6.13 -16.41 -5.19
C VAL A 261 6.85 -15.15 -4.76
N ALA A 262 6.22 -14.34 -3.92
CA ALA A 262 6.83 -13.13 -3.39
C ALA A 262 6.53 -12.97 -1.91
N ASN A 263 7.51 -12.44 -1.17
CA ASN A 263 7.30 -11.99 0.20
C ASN A 263 6.48 -10.69 0.22
N LEU A 264 6.25 -10.15 1.41
CA LEU A 264 5.43 -8.97 1.65
C LEU A 264 6.31 -7.75 1.95
N PRO A 265 6.01 -6.59 1.34
CA PRO A 265 6.64 -5.35 1.76
C PRO A 265 6.14 -4.93 3.15
N ASN A 266 6.93 -4.10 3.84
CA ASN A 266 6.47 -3.45 5.05
C ASN A 266 5.37 -2.44 4.69
N VAL A 267 4.10 -2.72 5.02
CA VAL A 267 2.97 -1.89 4.57
C VAL A 267 3.03 -0.46 5.09
N ASN A 268 3.64 -0.21 6.25
CA ASN A 268 3.84 1.14 6.80
C ASN A 268 4.83 2.01 6.01
N THR A 269 5.52 1.45 5.00
CA THR A 269 6.35 2.21 4.05
C THR A 269 5.58 2.72 2.84
N LEU A 270 4.32 2.27 2.68
CA LEU A 270 3.46 2.71 1.59
C LEU A 270 3.12 4.21 1.72
N PRO A 271 2.85 4.91 0.61
CA PRO A 271 2.46 6.32 0.64
C PRO A 271 1.25 6.62 1.50
N PHE A 272 0.33 5.67 1.63
CA PHE A 272 -0.82 5.76 2.52
C PHE A 272 -0.44 6.12 3.97
N PHE A 273 0.73 5.70 4.44
CA PHE A 273 1.21 5.93 5.80
C PHE A 273 2.28 7.02 5.89
N THR A 274 2.97 7.31 4.77
CA THR A 274 4.17 8.16 4.76
C THR A 274 3.94 9.55 4.16
N THR A 275 2.79 9.80 3.55
CA THR A 275 2.48 11.09 2.92
C THR A 275 2.28 12.21 3.94
N LEU A 276 1.55 11.93 5.02
CA LEU A 276 1.27 12.92 6.05
C LEU A 276 2.32 12.81 7.17
N PRO A 277 2.99 13.92 7.54
CA PRO A 277 3.90 13.90 8.67
C PRO A 277 3.10 13.79 9.99
N TYR A 278 3.75 13.33 11.05
CA TYR A 278 3.16 13.28 12.39
C TYR A 278 2.99 14.68 13.01
N ASN A 279 3.73 15.67 12.50
CA ASN A 279 3.77 17.05 12.97
C ASN A 279 3.53 18.11 11.86
N PRO A 280 2.39 18.05 11.14
CA PRO A 280 2.05 18.99 10.07
C PRO A 280 1.62 20.37 10.58
N ILE A 281 1.38 20.54 11.88
CA ILE A 281 0.76 21.75 12.41
C ILE A 281 1.84 22.84 12.49
N PRO A 282 1.67 24.02 11.87
CA PRO A 282 2.61 25.13 12.05
C PRO A 282 2.59 25.64 13.51
N ALA A 283 3.44 26.61 13.82
CA ALA A 283 3.34 27.27 15.12
C ALA A 283 1.93 27.88 15.29
N LEU A 284 1.40 27.82 16.52
CA LEU A 284 0.04 28.27 16.79
C LEU A 284 0.03 29.75 17.23
N PRO A 285 -1.08 30.47 16.99
CA PRO A 285 -1.26 31.79 17.57
C PRO A 285 -0.98 31.78 19.08
N LYS A 286 -0.23 32.78 19.56
CA LYS A 286 0.29 32.85 20.93
C LYS A 286 -0.75 32.57 22.02
N SER A 287 -1.96 33.11 21.89
CA SER A 287 -3.04 32.87 22.85
C SER A 287 -3.42 31.38 22.92
N LYS A 288 -3.57 30.73 21.76
CA LYS A 288 -3.94 29.31 21.66
C LYS A 288 -2.82 28.40 22.17
N ALA A 289 -1.58 28.67 21.79
CA ALA A 289 -0.42 27.92 22.27
C ALA A 289 -0.32 27.97 23.79
N ASN A 290 -0.45 29.15 24.39
CA ASN A 290 -0.38 29.33 25.84
C ASN A 290 -1.50 28.59 26.58
N SER A 291 -2.75 28.70 26.13
CA SER A 291 -3.87 27.99 26.76
C SER A 291 -3.70 26.47 26.70
N LEU A 292 -3.27 25.92 25.56
CA LEU A 292 -3.03 24.48 25.42
C LEU A 292 -1.82 24.03 26.26
N ASN A 293 -0.72 24.78 26.26
CA ASN A 293 0.47 24.46 27.05
C ASN A 293 0.19 24.46 28.56
N GLN A 294 -0.66 25.37 29.05
CA GLN A 294 -1.09 25.35 30.45
C GLN A 294 -1.89 24.08 30.78
N LEU A 295 -2.89 23.75 29.96
CA LEU A 295 -3.71 22.54 30.16
C LEU A 295 -2.87 21.27 30.08
N PHE A 296 -2.08 21.11 29.02
CA PHE A 296 -1.22 19.96 28.80
C PHE A 296 -0.11 19.85 29.85
N GLY A 297 0.38 20.99 30.35
CA GLY A 297 1.30 21.05 31.48
C GLY A 297 0.72 20.42 32.76
N VAL A 298 -0.55 20.70 33.08
CA VAL A 298 -1.23 20.06 34.22
C VAL A 298 -1.33 18.55 34.02
N ILE A 299 -1.69 18.08 32.82
CA ILE A 299 -1.80 16.63 32.57
C ILE A 299 -0.41 15.97 32.65
N ASN A 300 0.64 16.60 32.14
CA ASN A 300 2.02 16.11 32.30
C ASN A 300 2.49 16.10 33.77
N GLN A 301 1.98 16.99 34.63
CA GLN A 301 2.24 16.93 36.07
C GLN A 301 1.55 15.71 36.71
N ILE A 302 0.33 15.36 36.28
CA ILE A 302 -0.37 14.15 36.72
C ILE A 302 0.42 12.91 36.29
N THR A 303 0.87 12.81 35.03
CA THR A 303 1.67 11.67 34.57
C THR A 303 2.97 11.56 35.37
N LYS A 304 3.65 12.67 35.64
CA LYS A 304 4.86 12.71 36.47
C LYS A 304 4.61 12.21 37.90
N ALA A 305 3.50 12.59 38.52
CA ALA A 305 3.13 12.12 39.87
C ALA A 305 2.88 10.61 39.91
N LEU A 306 2.50 10.01 38.77
CA LEU A 306 2.31 8.56 38.60
C LEU A 306 3.55 7.82 38.09
N ASN A 307 4.69 8.50 37.92
CA ASN A 307 5.90 7.96 37.27
C ASN A 307 5.68 7.49 35.82
N LEU A 308 4.75 8.13 35.10
CA LEU A 308 4.49 7.90 33.69
C LEU A 308 5.21 8.95 32.81
N PRO A 309 5.56 8.61 31.56
CA PRO A 309 6.14 9.58 30.64
C PRO A 309 5.16 10.72 30.32
N ASN A 310 5.70 11.89 29.96
CA ASN A 310 4.90 13.00 29.45
C ASN A 310 4.13 12.58 28.21
N ARG A 311 2.88 13.04 28.10
CA ARG A 311 2.00 12.78 26.96
C ARG A 311 2.02 13.90 25.93
N PHE A 312 2.26 15.12 26.37
CA PHE A 312 2.19 16.31 25.52
C PHE A 312 3.54 17.01 25.44
N GLU A 313 3.95 17.36 24.23
CA GLU A 313 5.06 18.29 23.99
C GLU A 313 4.60 19.74 24.21
N VAL A 314 5.55 20.62 24.49
CA VAL A 314 5.29 22.07 24.47
C VAL A 314 5.02 22.49 23.03
N ILE A 315 3.85 23.09 22.81
CA ILE A 315 3.43 23.63 21.53
C ILE A 315 4.19 24.92 21.24
N SER A 316 4.79 25.00 20.05
CA SER A 316 5.43 26.19 19.51
C SER A 316 4.40 27.27 19.23
N GLU A 317 4.69 28.49 19.69
CA GLU A 317 3.94 29.70 19.38
C GLU A 317 4.49 30.38 18.11
N ASP A 318 3.60 31.01 17.36
CA ASP A 318 3.91 31.88 16.22
C ASP A 318 4.43 33.24 16.76
N ASP A 319 5.70 33.54 16.49
CA ASP A 319 6.40 34.75 16.90
C ASP A 319 6.19 35.94 15.93
N ASN A 320 5.45 35.72 14.83
CA ASN A 320 5.17 36.65 13.74
C ASN A 320 6.43 37.22 13.06
N ASN A 321 7.56 36.54 13.15
CA ASN A 321 8.81 36.96 12.53
C ASN A 321 9.14 36.07 11.33
N SER A 322 9.03 36.63 10.12
CA SER A 322 9.35 35.91 8.88
C SER A 322 10.82 35.49 8.73
N ASN A 323 11.71 35.90 9.65
CA ASN A 323 13.13 35.55 9.65
C ASN A 323 13.48 34.40 10.61
N THR A 324 12.54 33.94 11.43
CA THR A 324 12.71 32.76 12.29
C THR A 324 12.06 31.54 11.64
N VAL A 325 12.63 30.36 11.90
CA VAL A 325 12.03 29.09 11.50
C VAL A 325 11.45 28.46 12.74
N GLU A 326 10.13 28.44 12.81
CA GLU A 326 9.41 27.90 13.94
C GLU A 326 9.30 26.39 13.85
N LYS A 327 9.29 25.72 15.00
CA LYS A 327 9.10 24.27 15.06
C LYS A 327 7.64 23.95 14.76
N SER A 328 7.39 22.99 13.86
CA SER A 328 6.06 22.44 13.68
C SER A 328 5.65 21.54 14.86
N ASN A 329 4.35 21.55 15.16
CA ASN A 329 3.74 20.88 16.28
C ASN A 329 3.23 19.48 15.89
N PRO A 330 3.44 18.46 16.75
CA PRO A 330 2.87 17.13 16.54
C PRO A 330 1.33 17.16 16.63
N LEU A 331 0.68 16.29 15.87
CA LEU A 331 -0.76 16.05 15.98
C LEU A 331 -1.09 15.43 17.34
N LEU A 332 -2.22 15.83 17.88
CA LEU A 332 -2.87 15.24 19.04
C LEU A 332 -3.67 14.01 18.61
N ILE A 333 -3.46 12.88 19.28
CA ILE A 333 -4.08 11.58 18.95
C ILE A 333 -4.60 10.90 20.22
N VAL A 334 -5.60 10.04 20.07
CA VAL A 334 -5.93 9.01 21.07
C VAL A 334 -4.96 7.86 20.90
N ASP A 335 -4.50 7.31 22.02
CA ASP A 335 -3.71 6.07 22.06
C ASP A 335 -4.39 5.11 23.05
N GLU A 336 -5.00 4.08 22.50
CA GLU A 336 -5.83 3.10 23.22
C GLU A 336 -5.04 2.23 24.19
N GLU A 337 -3.73 2.08 23.99
CA GLU A 337 -2.81 1.34 24.85
C GLU A 337 -2.41 2.15 26.11
N LEU A 338 -2.67 3.47 26.13
CA LEU A 338 -2.43 4.29 27.32
C LEU A 338 -3.42 3.99 28.46
N ALA A 339 -2.90 4.01 29.68
CA ALA A 339 -3.71 4.04 30.89
C ALA A 339 -4.69 5.22 30.86
N ASP A 340 -5.96 4.97 31.17
CA ASP A 340 -6.97 6.01 31.16
C ASP A 340 -6.85 6.92 32.40
N LEU A 341 -6.52 8.20 32.18
CA LEU A 341 -6.39 9.22 33.22
C LEU A 341 -7.62 10.11 33.34
N SER A 342 -8.75 9.77 32.69
CA SER A 342 -9.94 10.64 32.64
C SER A 342 -10.40 11.11 34.01
N SER A 343 -10.47 10.19 35.00
CA SER A 343 -10.87 10.51 36.37
C SER A 343 -9.88 11.43 37.08
N LEU A 344 -8.57 11.16 36.93
CA LEU A 344 -7.52 11.96 37.55
C LEU A 344 -7.44 13.37 36.96
N ILE A 345 -7.60 13.49 35.64
CA ILE A 345 -7.66 14.79 34.96
C ILE A 345 -8.89 15.57 35.44
N ARG A 346 -10.07 14.93 35.50
CA ARG A 346 -11.29 15.54 36.04
C ARG A 346 -11.06 16.05 37.46
N ASP A 347 -10.53 15.23 38.36
CA ASP A 347 -10.40 15.58 39.77
C ASP A 347 -9.42 16.74 40.00
N ASN A 348 -8.31 16.79 39.24
CA ASN A 348 -7.35 17.88 39.32
C ASN A 348 -7.87 19.20 38.71
N LEU A 349 -8.72 19.12 37.68
CA LEU A 349 -9.25 20.31 37.00
C LEU A 349 -10.57 20.83 37.57
N THR A 350 -11.31 20.02 38.34
CA THR A 350 -12.59 20.41 38.93
C THR A 350 -12.53 21.70 39.75
N PRO A 351 -11.50 21.95 40.59
CA PRO A 351 -11.40 23.21 41.36
C PRO A 351 -11.27 24.47 40.50
N VAL A 352 -10.80 24.35 39.25
CA VAL A 352 -10.52 25.47 38.36
C VAL A 352 -11.59 25.62 37.27
N LEU A 353 -12.04 24.52 36.68
CA LEU A 353 -12.95 24.51 35.52
C LEU A 353 -14.40 24.14 35.89
N GLY A 354 -14.65 23.69 37.12
CA GLY A 354 -15.92 23.10 37.53
C GLY A 354 -16.08 21.66 37.03
N LEU A 355 -16.93 20.89 37.70
CA LEU A 355 -17.07 19.45 37.48
C LEU A 355 -17.44 19.08 36.03
N GLN A 356 -18.39 19.80 35.43
CA GLN A 356 -18.87 19.48 34.09
C GLN A 356 -17.77 19.61 33.03
N THR A 357 -17.08 20.75 33.01
CA THR A 357 -15.97 21.01 32.07
C THR A 357 -14.80 20.09 32.35
N ALA A 358 -14.44 19.89 33.62
CA ALA A 358 -13.36 18.99 34.00
C ALA A 358 -13.63 17.53 33.60
N THR A 359 -14.88 17.06 33.71
CA THR A 359 -15.29 15.73 33.22
C THR A 359 -15.14 15.64 31.70
N PHE A 360 -15.60 16.66 30.96
CA PHE A 360 -15.44 16.68 29.51
C PHE A 360 -13.96 16.63 29.09
N VAL A 361 -13.12 17.48 29.70
CA VAL A 361 -11.67 17.53 29.44
C VAL A 361 -10.99 16.23 29.84
N GLY A 362 -11.38 15.65 30.99
CA GLY A 362 -10.90 14.35 31.43
C GLY A 362 -11.16 13.26 30.39
N ASN A 363 -12.41 13.12 29.93
CA ASN A 363 -12.77 12.14 28.92
C ASN A 363 -12.07 12.39 27.58
N LEU A 364 -11.89 13.65 27.20
CA LEU A 364 -11.24 14.02 25.93
C LEU A 364 -9.74 13.66 25.93
N TYR A 365 -9.04 13.87 27.04
CA TYR A 365 -7.58 13.70 27.12
C TYR A 365 -7.11 12.49 27.92
N GLY A 366 -8.02 11.70 28.49
CA GLY A 366 -7.72 10.56 29.36
C GLY A 366 -6.78 9.54 28.73
N LYS A 367 -6.84 9.39 27.40
CA LYS A 367 -5.94 8.57 26.59
C LYS A 367 -5.24 9.35 25.47
N ALA A 368 -5.27 10.68 25.51
CA ALA A 368 -4.66 11.48 24.48
C ALA A 368 -3.16 11.70 24.72
N ARG A 369 -2.41 11.82 23.63
CA ARG A 369 -1.02 12.26 23.62
C ARG A 369 -0.68 12.94 22.29
N HIS A 370 0.46 13.62 22.23
CA HIS A 370 1.03 14.01 20.95
C HIS A 370 1.59 12.77 20.21
N ALA A 371 1.42 12.77 18.90
CA ALA A 371 2.01 11.83 17.97
C ALA A 371 3.54 11.92 18.05
N LYS A 372 4.21 10.79 17.83
CA LYS A 372 5.63 10.57 18.07
C LYS A 372 6.33 10.08 16.81
N ASN A 373 7.59 10.44 16.70
CA ASN A 373 8.54 9.85 15.77
C ASN A 373 9.89 9.76 16.50
N ASN A 374 10.27 8.55 16.91
CA ASN A 374 11.44 8.28 17.73
C ASN A 374 12.20 7.03 17.22
N VAL A 375 13.21 6.61 17.98
CA VAL A 375 14.06 5.46 17.62
C VAL A 375 13.32 4.12 17.67
N ASP A 376 12.26 4.02 18.46
CA ASP A 376 11.46 2.80 18.64
C ASP A 376 10.37 2.66 17.57
N GLY A 377 10.02 3.76 16.91
CA GLY A 377 9.06 3.80 15.82
C GLY A 377 8.45 5.19 15.64
N ARG A 378 7.38 5.25 14.84
CA ARG A 378 6.58 6.47 14.68
C ARG A 378 5.11 6.16 14.56
N ASP A 379 4.27 7.11 14.93
CA ASP A 379 2.86 7.08 14.57
C ASP A 379 2.71 7.48 13.10
N TYR A 380 1.75 6.86 12.43
CA TYR A 380 1.46 7.07 11.01
C TYR A 380 0.08 7.71 10.87
N ILE A 381 0.06 8.94 10.35
CA ILE A 381 -1.18 9.62 10.03
C ILE A 381 -1.64 9.11 8.66
N LEU A 382 -2.83 8.49 8.63
CA LEU A 382 -3.33 7.83 7.43
C LEU A 382 -3.64 8.86 6.34
N LEU A 383 -3.40 8.53 5.07
CA LEU A 383 -3.68 9.42 3.95
C LEU A 383 -5.15 9.87 3.90
N SER A 384 -6.08 8.99 4.31
CA SER A 384 -7.51 9.29 4.45
C SER A 384 -7.81 10.40 5.46
N THR A 385 -6.94 10.61 6.45
CA THR A 385 -7.05 11.65 7.48
C THR A 385 -6.79 13.05 6.93
N GLY A 386 -6.09 13.18 5.80
CA GLY A 386 -5.66 14.47 5.24
C GLY A 386 -6.80 15.47 5.05
N ALA A 387 -7.93 15.03 4.50
CA ALA A 387 -9.09 15.89 4.28
C ALA A 387 -9.75 16.36 5.59
N LEU A 388 -9.61 15.60 6.67
CA LEU A 388 -10.22 15.88 7.98
C LEU A 388 -9.39 16.81 8.85
N ILE A 389 -8.09 16.94 8.57
CA ILE A 389 -7.19 17.87 9.28
C ILE A 389 -6.86 19.12 8.45
N ASP A 390 -7.43 19.22 7.24
CA ASP A 390 -7.34 20.43 6.43
C ASP A 390 -8.01 21.61 7.16
N PRO A 391 -7.39 22.80 7.20
CA PRO A 391 -7.94 23.97 7.89
C PRO A 391 -9.37 24.37 7.49
N LEU A 392 -9.85 23.97 6.31
CA LEU A 392 -11.23 24.23 5.87
C LEU A 392 -12.26 23.29 6.51
N ASN A 393 -11.83 22.12 7.01
CA ASN A 393 -12.73 21.05 7.48
C ASN A 393 -12.37 20.50 8.88
N ASN A 394 -11.34 21.04 9.55
CA ASN A 394 -10.75 20.46 10.76
C ASN A 394 -11.52 20.72 12.06
N ILE A 395 -12.79 21.09 12.00
CA ILE A 395 -13.62 21.33 13.19
C ILE A 395 -14.51 20.12 13.45
N GLU A 396 -14.38 19.51 14.63
CA GLU A 396 -15.25 18.44 15.10
C GLU A 396 -16.65 18.99 15.44
N PRO A 397 -17.73 18.51 14.79
CA PRO A 397 -19.08 18.96 15.09
C PRO A 397 -19.51 18.62 16.52
N GLY A 398 -20.23 19.54 17.17
CA GLY A 398 -20.82 19.31 18.50
C GLY A 398 -19.83 19.40 19.67
N ILE A 399 -18.57 19.75 19.40
CA ILE A 399 -17.53 19.97 20.43
C ILE A 399 -17.39 21.47 20.71
N PRO A 400 -17.18 21.90 21.97
CA PRO A 400 -16.92 23.31 22.27
C PRO A 400 -15.71 23.84 21.49
N SER A 401 -15.79 25.07 20.98
CA SER A 401 -14.83 25.62 20.02
C SER A 401 -13.37 25.58 20.48
N ASP A 402 -13.13 25.70 21.79
CA ASP A 402 -11.78 25.63 22.35
C ASP A 402 -11.14 24.24 22.18
N PHE A 403 -11.95 23.20 22.05
CA PHE A 403 -11.56 21.80 21.98
C PHE A 403 -11.90 21.14 20.65
N ALA A 404 -12.44 21.86 19.68
CA ALA A 404 -13.02 21.27 18.47
C ALA A 404 -12.03 21.07 17.31
N VAL A 405 -10.80 21.58 17.39
CA VAL A 405 -9.88 21.54 16.25
C VAL A 405 -9.16 20.19 16.18
N ARG A 406 -9.51 19.37 15.20
CA ARG A 406 -8.96 18.02 14.96
C ARG A 406 -7.44 18.04 14.85
N GLY A 407 -6.80 17.17 15.62
CA GLY A 407 -5.36 17.05 15.70
C GLY A 407 -4.65 18.16 16.49
N ILE A 408 -5.34 19.21 16.94
CA ILE A 408 -4.74 20.32 17.71
C ILE A 408 -5.29 20.36 19.14
N SER A 409 -6.61 20.52 19.27
CA SER A 409 -7.29 20.52 20.57
C SER A 409 -8.29 19.36 20.70
N TYR A 410 -8.72 18.77 19.59
CA TYR A 410 -9.47 17.51 19.55
C TYR A 410 -8.54 16.37 19.09
N PRO A 411 -8.28 15.33 19.90
CA PRO A 411 -7.43 14.22 19.47
C PRO A 411 -8.01 13.47 18.27
N LEU A 412 -7.15 13.11 17.30
CA LEU A 412 -7.52 12.17 16.24
C LEU A 412 -7.86 10.81 16.87
N GLN A 413 -8.96 10.23 16.42
CA GLN A 413 -9.45 8.93 16.91
C GLN A 413 -8.74 7.78 16.17
N ASP A 414 -8.80 6.58 16.75
CA ASP A 414 -8.17 5.31 16.31
C ASP A 414 -8.17 5.12 14.78
N ALA A 415 -9.33 5.23 14.12
CA ALA A 415 -9.45 5.03 12.67
C ALA A 415 -8.68 6.03 11.76
N LEU A 416 -8.07 7.07 12.35
CA LEU A 416 -7.36 8.15 11.63
C LEU A 416 -5.84 8.06 11.75
N VAL A 417 -5.32 7.23 12.67
CA VAL A 417 -3.89 7.15 12.99
C VAL A 417 -3.56 5.70 13.29
N LEU A 418 -2.42 5.22 12.79
CA LEU A 418 -1.85 3.95 13.21
C LEU A 418 -0.74 4.25 14.22
N THR A 419 -0.91 3.82 15.47
CA THR A 419 0.06 4.12 16.53
C THR A 419 1.34 3.29 16.38
N ILE A 420 2.40 3.67 17.09
CA ILE A 420 3.67 2.92 17.14
C ILE A 420 3.45 1.46 17.54
N ASP A 421 2.62 1.22 18.56
CA ASP A 421 2.39 -0.12 19.09
C ASP A 421 1.62 -0.99 18.09
N GLU A 422 0.66 -0.42 17.39
CA GLU A 422 -0.07 -1.09 16.31
C GLU A 422 0.82 -1.36 15.09
N ALA A 423 1.66 -0.41 14.70
CA ALA A 423 2.67 -0.59 13.67
C ALA A 423 3.64 -1.74 14.03
N SER A 424 3.93 -1.94 15.31
CA SER A 424 4.76 -3.05 15.79
C SER A 424 4.06 -4.41 15.63
N LYS A 425 2.73 -4.49 15.84
CA LYS A 425 1.93 -5.71 15.61
C LYS A 425 2.01 -6.12 14.13
N ILE A 426 1.82 -5.15 13.22
CA ILE A 426 1.96 -5.33 11.77
C ILE A 426 3.36 -5.84 11.40
N ALA A 427 4.42 -5.21 11.94
CA ALA A 427 5.79 -5.58 11.62
C ALA A 427 6.12 -7.02 12.05
N ARG A 428 5.70 -7.43 13.25
CA ARG A 428 5.88 -8.81 13.75
C ARG A 428 5.17 -9.84 12.88
N ALA A 429 3.91 -9.60 12.54
CA ALA A 429 3.13 -10.51 11.69
C ALA A 429 3.73 -10.62 10.28
N THR A 430 4.08 -9.49 9.67
CA THR A 430 4.70 -9.44 8.33
C THR A 430 6.01 -10.22 8.29
N GLU A 431 6.86 -10.07 9.31
CA GLU A 431 8.11 -10.81 9.43
C GLU A 431 7.86 -12.33 9.53
N ALA A 432 6.90 -12.76 10.35
CA ALA A 432 6.54 -14.17 10.47
C ALA A 432 6.05 -14.76 9.15
N TYR A 433 5.19 -14.04 8.41
CA TYR A 433 4.73 -14.48 7.10
C TYR A 433 5.86 -14.56 6.08
N ASN A 434 6.75 -13.57 6.05
CA ASN A 434 7.89 -13.56 5.13
C ASN A 434 8.83 -14.74 5.35
N GLN A 435 9.10 -15.09 6.60
CA GLN A 435 9.89 -16.29 6.94
C GLN A 435 9.22 -17.57 6.41
N ILE A 436 7.89 -17.69 6.53
CA ILE A 436 7.13 -18.83 5.98
C ILE A 436 7.27 -18.87 4.46
N ILE A 437 7.03 -17.75 3.77
CA ILE A 437 7.09 -17.67 2.30
C ILE A 437 8.48 -18.04 1.80
N GLU A 438 9.53 -17.46 2.38
CA GLU A 438 10.92 -17.68 1.99
C GLU A 438 11.36 -19.14 2.17
N ASN A 439 11.05 -19.73 3.32
CA ASN A 439 11.37 -21.13 3.60
C ASN A 439 10.64 -22.07 2.64
N THR A 440 9.35 -21.82 2.40
CA THR A 440 8.54 -22.63 1.49
C THR A 440 9.01 -22.49 0.04
N ALA A 441 9.29 -21.28 -0.43
CA ALA A 441 9.84 -21.03 -1.77
C ALA A 441 11.16 -21.80 -1.99
N LYS A 442 12.08 -21.71 -1.02
CA LYS A 442 13.37 -22.41 -1.06
C LYS A 442 13.19 -23.93 -1.06
N SER A 443 12.32 -24.46 -0.20
CA SER A 443 12.08 -25.90 -0.10
C SER A 443 11.49 -26.51 -1.38
N LYS A 444 10.71 -25.72 -2.13
CA LYS A 444 10.07 -26.16 -3.38
C LYS A 444 10.83 -25.76 -4.65
N GLY A 445 11.95 -25.04 -4.53
CA GLY A 445 12.72 -24.57 -5.67
C GLY A 445 11.94 -23.59 -6.56
N LEU A 446 11.13 -22.73 -5.94
CA LEU A 446 10.34 -21.71 -6.64
C LEU A 446 11.15 -20.44 -6.90
N ALA A 447 10.80 -19.72 -7.98
CA ALA A 447 11.31 -18.36 -8.16
C ALA A 447 10.78 -17.49 -7.01
N PHE A 448 11.65 -16.64 -6.46
CA PHE A 448 11.31 -15.82 -5.31
C PHE A 448 11.56 -14.34 -5.61
N PHE A 449 10.49 -13.54 -5.57
CA PHE A 449 10.55 -12.09 -5.65
C PHE A 449 10.58 -11.48 -4.23
N ASP A 450 11.68 -10.82 -3.89
CA ASP A 450 11.80 -10.04 -2.66
C ASP A 450 11.11 -8.66 -2.81
N ALA A 451 9.81 -8.63 -2.56
CA ALA A 451 9.00 -7.42 -2.57
C ALA A 451 9.41 -6.44 -1.47
N ARG A 452 9.91 -6.92 -0.33
CA ARG A 452 10.41 -6.07 0.77
C ARG A 452 11.64 -5.29 0.30
N GLN A 453 12.60 -5.94 -0.35
CA GLN A 453 13.77 -5.27 -0.92
C GLN A 453 13.37 -4.29 -2.03
N ALA A 454 12.47 -4.68 -2.94
CA ALA A 454 12.01 -3.79 -3.99
C ALA A 454 11.30 -2.54 -3.44
N MET A 455 10.50 -2.69 -2.37
CA MET A 455 9.88 -1.55 -1.70
C MET A 455 10.94 -0.62 -1.07
N ASN A 456 11.97 -1.18 -0.42
CA ASN A 456 13.07 -0.39 0.12
C ASN A 456 13.81 0.42 -0.97
N GLN A 457 13.97 -0.12 -2.18
CA GLN A 457 14.53 0.62 -3.31
C GLN A 457 13.64 1.79 -3.74
N LEU A 458 12.31 1.60 -3.75
CA LEU A 458 11.35 2.66 -4.07
C LEU A 458 11.34 3.77 -3.01
N VAL A 459 11.42 3.42 -1.73
CA VAL A 459 11.48 4.40 -0.62
C VAL A 459 12.74 5.26 -0.73
N LYS A 460 13.88 4.66 -1.09
CA LYS A 460 15.14 5.40 -1.28
C LYS A 460 15.21 6.20 -2.59
N GLY A 461 14.34 5.91 -3.56
CA GLY A 461 14.38 6.51 -4.90
C GLY A 461 15.51 5.95 -5.77
N ASP A 462 15.96 4.73 -5.49
CA ASP A 462 17.11 4.09 -6.12
C ASP A 462 16.76 3.39 -7.45
N VAL A 463 15.49 3.36 -7.84
CA VAL A 463 15.06 2.71 -9.08
C VAL A 463 15.18 3.69 -10.24
N ARG A 464 16.14 3.46 -11.14
CA ARG A 464 16.39 4.28 -12.34
C ARG A 464 15.97 3.56 -13.61
N PHE A 465 15.39 4.28 -14.56
CA PHE A 465 15.07 3.79 -15.90
C PHE A 465 15.15 4.94 -16.90
N GLY A 466 15.95 4.78 -17.94
CA GLY A 466 16.32 5.91 -18.82
C GLY A 466 16.81 7.11 -17.99
N ASN A 467 16.23 8.29 -18.23
CA ASN A 467 16.55 9.53 -17.50
C ASN A 467 15.63 9.79 -16.29
N TYR A 468 14.80 8.82 -15.89
CA TYR A 468 13.80 8.98 -14.84
C TYR A 468 14.12 8.13 -13.61
N SER A 469 13.58 8.52 -12.46
CA SER A 469 13.56 7.70 -11.24
C SER A 469 12.14 7.31 -10.89
N LEU A 470 11.99 6.07 -10.42
CA LEU A 470 10.77 5.55 -9.82
C LEU A 470 10.93 5.56 -8.30
N GLY A 471 9.94 6.06 -7.58
CA GLY A 471 10.00 6.16 -6.13
C GLY A 471 8.63 6.04 -5.46
N ALA A 472 8.65 5.92 -4.14
CA ALA A 472 7.44 5.75 -3.35
C ALA A 472 6.64 7.05 -3.17
N SER A 473 7.22 8.24 -3.31
CA SER A 473 6.52 9.51 -3.01
C SER A 473 5.13 9.62 -3.66
N PHE A 474 4.11 9.95 -2.86
CA PHE A 474 2.72 10.05 -3.32
C PHE A 474 2.59 11.01 -4.51
N ILE A 475 1.94 10.55 -5.59
CA ILE A 475 1.75 11.24 -6.89
C ILE A 475 3.05 11.49 -7.68
N LYS A 476 4.12 11.95 -7.02
CA LYS A 476 5.35 12.43 -7.65
C LYS A 476 6.37 11.32 -7.93
N GLY A 477 6.34 10.23 -7.17
CA GLY A 477 7.28 9.11 -7.29
C GLY A 477 6.93 8.14 -8.42
N GLY A 478 5.67 8.09 -8.84
CA GLY A 478 5.21 7.32 -9.99
C GLY A 478 5.10 5.81 -9.79
N ALA A 479 5.48 5.25 -8.63
CA ALA A 479 5.32 3.83 -8.33
C ALA A 479 3.92 3.46 -7.83
N PHE A 480 3.25 4.39 -7.15
CA PHE A 480 1.96 4.17 -6.49
C PHE A 480 0.85 4.98 -7.15
N SER A 481 -0.34 4.41 -7.09
CA SER A 481 -1.59 5.00 -7.56
C SER A 481 -2.18 5.96 -6.51
N LEU A 482 -3.36 6.53 -6.80
CA LEU A 482 -3.97 7.59 -5.99
C LEU A 482 -4.51 7.15 -4.64
N ASP A 483 -4.63 5.84 -4.39
CA ASP A 483 -4.95 5.32 -3.06
C ASP A 483 -3.74 5.23 -2.13
N GLY A 484 -2.52 5.47 -2.64
CA GLY A 484 -1.29 5.40 -1.85
C GLY A 484 -0.94 4.00 -1.35
N VAL A 485 -1.62 2.95 -1.81
CA VAL A 485 -1.42 1.55 -1.42
C VAL A 485 -1.01 0.72 -2.63
N HIS A 486 -1.81 0.79 -3.69
CA HIS A 486 -1.62 -0.07 -4.85
C HIS A 486 -0.70 0.55 -5.90
N PRO A 487 0.01 -0.27 -6.68
CA PRO A 487 0.91 0.21 -7.71
C PRO A 487 0.18 1.02 -8.79
N SER A 488 0.88 1.99 -9.36
CA SER A 488 0.50 2.62 -10.61
C SER A 488 0.75 1.65 -11.79
N PRO A 489 0.36 1.99 -13.04
CA PRO A 489 0.71 1.18 -14.21
C PRO A 489 2.21 0.91 -14.32
N ARG A 490 3.02 1.95 -14.05
CA ARG A 490 4.49 1.84 -14.04
C ARG A 490 4.99 1.02 -12.85
N GLY A 491 4.37 1.17 -11.67
CA GLY A 491 4.68 0.35 -10.50
C GLY A 491 4.42 -1.14 -10.74
N TYR A 492 3.31 -1.47 -11.39
CA TYR A 492 3.01 -2.86 -11.78
C TYR A 492 4.03 -3.42 -12.79
N SER A 493 4.50 -2.61 -13.73
CA SER A 493 5.56 -3.03 -14.65
C SER A 493 6.88 -3.27 -13.93
N PHE A 494 7.20 -2.46 -12.92
CA PHE A 494 8.37 -2.67 -12.07
C PHE A 494 8.26 -3.99 -11.29
N ILE A 495 7.11 -4.29 -10.69
CA ILE A 495 6.84 -5.57 -10.03
C ILE A 495 6.98 -6.73 -11.02
N ALA A 496 6.38 -6.63 -12.21
CA ALA A 496 6.48 -7.66 -13.23
C ALA A 496 7.94 -7.91 -13.63
N ASN A 497 8.75 -6.85 -13.81
CA ASN A 497 10.19 -6.99 -14.07
C ASN A 497 10.92 -7.71 -12.94
N LYS A 498 10.60 -7.40 -11.68
CA LYS A 498 11.24 -8.07 -10.53
C LYS A 498 10.85 -9.54 -10.42
N MET A 499 9.62 -9.90 -10.75
CA MET A 499 9.22 -11.30 -10.85
C MET A 499 9.89 -12.00 -12.05
N ILE A 500 10.01 -11.33 -13.20
CA ILE A 500 10.74 -11.86 -14.37
C ILE A 500 12.22 -12.07 -14.03
N GLU A 501 12.85 -11.16 -13.28
CA GLU A 501 14.23 -11.29 -12.80
C GLU A 501 14.42 -12.57 -11.95
N ALA A 502 13.49 -12.81 -11.01
CA ALA A 502 13.47 -14.03 -10.21
C ALA A 502 13.25 -15.29 -11.07
N ILE A 503 12.37 -15.24 -12.06
CA ILE A 503 12.08 -16.35 -12.99
C ILE A 503 13.28 -16.67 -13.89
N ASN A 504 13.92 -15.64 -14.46
CA ASN A 504 15.13 -15.76 -15.27
C ASN A 504 16.25 -16.42 -14.45
N THR A 505 16.44 -15.97 -13.21
CA THR A 505 17.45 -16.52 -12.29
C THR A 505 17.16 -17.98 -11.93
N GLN A 506 15.95 -18.29 -11.48
CA GLN A 506 15.61 -19.62 -10.96
C GLN A 506 15.53 -20.69 -12.07
N TYR A 507 14.99 -20.32 -13.23
CA TYR A 507 14.68 -21.26 -14.30
C TYR A 507 15.57 -21.10 -15.53
N LYS A 508 16.64 -20.29 -15.45
CA LYS A 508 17.60 -20.05 -16.54
C LYS A 508 16.91 -19.57 -17.82
N SER A 509 15.81 -18.84 -17.66
CA SER A 509 15.11 -18.21 -18.78
C SER A 509 15.74 -16.85 -19.09
N THR A 510 15.43 -16.32 -20.27
CA THR A 510 15.98 -15.05 -20.77
C THR A 510 14.84 -14.14 -21.22
N LEU A 511 13.74 -14.15 -20.46
CA LEU A 511 12.56 -13.33 -20.71
C LEU A 511 12.93 -11.85 -20.71
N ARG A 512 12.33 -11.09 -21.63
CA ARG A 512 12.56 -9.66 -21.77
C ARG A 512 11.89 -8.89 -20.62
N MET A 513 12.57 -7.84 -20.17
CA MET A 513 12.02 -6.87 -19.23
C MET A 513 11.08 -5.90 -19.95
N ILE A 514 10.09 -5.42 -19.23
CA ILE A 514 9.15 -4.38 -19.66
C ILE A 514 9.81 -3.01 -19.53
N ASP A 515 9.71 -2.20 -20.59
CA ASP A 515 10.18 -0.81 -20.57
C ASP A 515 9.24 0.07 -19.73
N LEU A 516 9.71 0.47 -18.54
CA LEU A 516 8.96 1.32 -17.61
C LEU A 516 8.67 2.72 -18.19
N GLY A 517 9.48 3.20 -19.13
CA GLY A 517 9.30 4.50 -19.80
C GLY A 517 8.05 4.55 -20.67
N LYS A 518 7.58 3.40 -21.17
CA LYS A 518 6.36 3.28 -21.98
C LYS A 518 5.08 3.23 -21.14
N LYS A 519 5.20 3.22 -19.82
CA LYS A 519 4.07 3.07 -18.90
C LYS A 519 3.78 4.40 -18.21
N PRO A 520 2.51 4.84 -18.15
CA PRO A 520 2.16 6.10 -17.51
C PRO A 520 2.37 6.00 -15.99
N ALA A 521 2.71 7.12 -15.36
CA ALA A 521 2.88 7.21 -13.91
C ALA A 521 1.55 7.14 -13.15
N LEU A 522 0.45 7.59 -13.78
CA LEU A 522 -0.92 7.57 -13.28
C LEU A 522 -1.86 7.37 -14.46
N PHE A 523 -3.05 6.83 -14.21
CA PHE A 523 -4.09 6.81 -15.24
C PHE A 523 -4.68 8.22 -15.44
N PRO A 524 -4.98 8.61 -16.70
CA PRO A 524 -5.67 9.88 -16.95
C PRO A 524 -7.13 9.83 -16.48
N VAL A 525 -7.75 11.02 -16.43
CA VAL A 525 -9.18 11.15 -16.11
C VAL A 525 -10.05 10.37 -17.10
N SER A 526 -9.76 10.48 -18.40
CA SER A 526 -10.45 9.73 -19.46
C SER A 526 -9.54 8.64 -20.01
N ILE A 527 -9.98 7.39 -19.91
CA ILE A 527 -9.26 6.20 -20.39
C ILE A 527 -10.04 5.65 -21.59
N PRO A 528 -9.59 5.88 -22.84
CA PRO A 528 -10.27 5.36 -24.02
C PRO A 528 -10.33 3.83 -24.00
N ALA A 529 -11.43 3.26 -24.50
CA ALA A 529 -11.54 1.81 -24.67
C ALA A 529 -10.45 1.29 -25.62
N GLY A 530 -9.76 0.21 -25.23
CA GLY A 530 -8.77 -0.48 -26.08
C GLY A 530 -7.32 0.02 -25.98
N ASN A 531 -7.04 1.14 -25.30
CA ASN A 531 -5.67 1.59 -25.02
C ASN A 531 -5.16 0.96 -23.71
N TYR A 532 -3.84 0.96 -23.48
CA TYR A 532 -3.11 0.40 -22.31
C TYR A 532 -2.64 -1.06 -22.38
N VAL A 533 -2.62 -1.66 -23.58
CA VAL A 533 -2.14 -3.03 -23.88
C VAL A 533 -0.66 -3.05 -24.31
N ASN A 534 0.02 -1.91 -24.44
CA ASN A 534 1.39 -1.85 -24.98
C ASN A 534 2.43 -2.54 -24.10
#